data_AF-A0A2V8UKT5-F1
#
_entry.id   AF-A0A2V8UKT5-F1
#
_cell.length_a   1.000
_cell.length_b   1.000
_cell.length_c   1.000
_cell.angle_alpha   90.00
_cell.angle_beta   90.00
_cell.angle_gamma   90.00
#
_symmetry.space_group_name_H-M   'P 1'
#
loop_
_entity.id
_entity.type
_entity.pdbx_description
1 polymer ?
#
loop_
_entity_poly.entity_id
_entity_poly.type
_entity_poly.pdbx_seq_one_letter_code
_entity_poly.pdbx_strand_id
1 'polypeptide(L)'
;MRKFALFLIVGGMLLAVNFPCLAQDFKPYAGSKLDEKASREASAATPGKQSEVYTTADSFDQVNAFYKGLYKEYTMPSRSHPHSGPQVKWAFFILDGGKDLASSKYWMKVQRPYVGGADGNDVRDLTVIQTVRSK
;
A
#
# COMPACT_ATOMS: atom_id res chain seq x y z
N MET A 1 50.12 -43.54 24.16
CA MET A 1 49.30 -42.35 24.46
C MET A 1 48.37 -42.10 23.27
N ARG A 2 47.10 -41.86 23.55
CA ARG A 2 45.93 -41.95 22.65
C ARG A 2 45.37 -40.54 22.45
N LYS A 3 45.21 -40.06 21.21
CA LYS A 3 44.34 -38.93 20.81
C LYS A 3 43.95 -39.13 19.33
N PHE A 4 42.85 -39.83 19.01
CA PHE A 4 41.47 -39.34 18.81
C PHE A 4 41.31 -38.14 17.86
N ALA A 5 40.90 -38.47 16.63
CA ALA A 5 39.77 -37.96 15.82
C ALA A 5 39.21 -36.54 16.07
N LEU A 6 38.92 -35.78 15.01
CA LEU A 6 37.56 -35.58 14.46
C LEU A 6 37.50 -34.48 13.39
N PHE A 7 36.83 -34.82 12.29
CA PHE A 7 36.21 -33.93 11.32
C PHE A 7 35.36 -32.85 11.99
N LEU A 8 35.34 -31.62 11.47
CA LEU A 8 34.13 -30.79 11.41
C LEU A 8 34.22 -29.80 10.23
N ILE A 9 33.66 -30.22 9.10
CA ILE A 9 33.21 -29.34 8.02
C ILE A 9 32.00 -28.59 8.59
N VAL A 10 32.19 -27.35 9.02
CA VAL A 10 31.06 -26.48 9.39
C VAL A 10 30.49 -25.93 8.09
N GLY A 11 29.50 -26.64 7.56
CA GLY A 11 28.62 -26.15 6.51
C GLY A 11 27.87 -24.92 7.02
N GLY A 12 28.18 -23.76 6.44
CA GLY A 12 27.37 -22.56 6.57
C GLY A 12 26.05 -22.77 5.84
N MET A 13 25.10 -23.41 6.50
CA MET A 13 23.72 -23.49 6.05
C MET A 13 23.14 -22.08 6.12
N LEU A 14 23.23 -21.36 5.01
CA LEU A 14 22.45 -20.15 4.76
C LEU A 14 20.97 -20.54 4.85
N LEU A 15 20.39 -20.39 6.03
CA LEU A 15 18.94 -20.38 6.21
C LEU A 15 18.41 -19.19 5.42
N ALA A 16 18.06 -19.43 4.16
CA ALA A 16 17.15 -18.59 3.42
C ALA A 16 15.81 -18.64 4.17
N VAL A 17 15.66 -17.75 5.14
CA VAL A 17 14.37 -17.44 5.76
C VAL A 17 13.50 -16.81 4.68
N ASN A 18 12.82 -17.67 3.92
CA ASN A 18 11.61 -17.29 3.21
C ASN A 18 10.59 -16.93 4.29
N PHE A 19 10.57 -15.66 4.71
CA PHE A 19 9.44 -15.13 5.44
C PHE A 19 8.24 -15.24 4.49
N PRO A 20 7.24 -16.10 4.75
CA PRO A 20 5.96 -15.93 4.09
C PRO A 20 5.53 -14.51 4.46
N CYS A 21 5.43 -13.63 3.45
CA CYS A 21 4.96 -12.28 3.65
C CYS A 21 3.50 -12.40 4.09
N LEU A 22 3.29 -12.42 5.42
CA LEU A 22 1.97 -12.37 5.99
C LEU A 22 1.38 -11.03 5.58
N ALA A 23 0.16 -11.06 5.07
CA ALA A 23 -0.56 -9.84 4.78
C ALA A 23 -0.60 -9.00 6.04
N GLN A 24 0.05 -7.84 5.99
CA GLN A 24 0.10 -6.93 7.11
C GLN A 24 -1.27 -6.26 7.22
N ASP A 25 -1.82 -6.21 8.42
CA ASP A 25 -3.06 -5.49 8.66
C ASP A 25 -2.86 -4.01 8.36
N PHE A 26 -3.90 -3.41 7.77
CA PHE A 26 -3.91 -1.98 7.52
C PHE A 26 -3.97 -1.23 8.85
N LYS A 27 -3.06 -0.27 9.02
CA LYS A 27 -3.04 0.65 10.16
C LYS A 27 -3.61 2.00 9.71
N PRO A 28 -4.81 2.39 10.17
CA PRO A 28 -5.35 3.71 9.88
C PRO A 28 -4.41 4.82 10.33
N TYR A 29 -4.28 5.86 9.52
CA TYR A 29 -3.50 7.04 9.88
C TYR A 29 -4.20 7.79 11.03
N ALA A 30 -3.44 8.23 12.04
CA ALA A 30 -4.00 8.92 13.19
C ALA A 30 -4.72 10.21 12.76
N GLY A 31 -5.95 10.41 13.23
CA GLY A 31 -6.78 11.57 12.85
C GLY A 31 -7.46 11.45 11.48
N SER A 32 -7.19 10.39 10.71
CA SER A 32 -7.97 10.11 9.50
C SER A 32 -9.39 9.62 9.84
N LYS A 33 -10.36 9.94 8.99
CA LYS A 33 -11.76 9.57 9.15
C LYS A 33 -12.24 8.76 7.97
N LEU A 34 -12.96 7.67 8.23
CA LEU A 34 -13.62 6.89 7.18
C LEU A 34 -14.67 7.76 6.47
N ASP A 35 -14.59 7.83 5.16
CA ASP A 35 -15.59 8.43 4.29
C ASP A 35 -16.43 7.28 3.68
N GLU A 36 -17.58 7.01 4.30
CA GLU A 36 -18.46 5.91 3.88
C GLU A 36 -19.00 6.09 2.46
N LYS A 37 -19.26 7.34 2.04
CA LYS A 37 -19.76 7.65 0.70
C LYS A 37 -18.69 7.32 -0.32
N ALA A 38 -17.48 7.86 -0.15
CA ALA A 38 -16.37 7.61 -1.05
C ALA A 38 -15.96 6.12 -1.06
N SER A 39 -16.01 5.44 0.10
CA SER A 39 -15.74 3.99 0.21
C SER A 39 -16.72 3.15 -0.61
N ARG A 40 -18.01 3.49 -0.54
CA ARG A 40 -19.07 2.82 -1.29
C ARG A 40 -18.94 3.06 -2.78
N GLU A 41 -18.70 4.30 -3.19
CA GLU A 41 -18.50 4.69 -4.60
C GLU A 41 -17.26 4.00 -5.18
N ALA A 42 -16.13 4.01 -4.46
CA ALA A 42 -14.91 3.33 -4.88
C ALA A 42 -15.10 1.80 -5.01
N SER A 43 -15.84 1.19 -4.09
CA SER A 43 -16.18 -0.23 -4.14
C SER A 43 -17.11 -0.57 -5.30
N ALA A 44 -18.07 0.31 -5.62
CA ALA A 44 -18.99 0.13 -6.74
C ALA A 44 -18.28 0.29 -8.10
N ALA A 45 -17.29 1.18 -8.19
CA ALA A 45 -16.54 1.43 -9.42
C ALA A 45 -15.64 0.27 -9.85
N THR A 46 -15.25 -0.63 -8.93
CA THR A 46 -14.36 -1.76 -9.22
C THR A 46 -14.98 -3.09 -8.78
N PRO A 47 -15.74 -3.77 -9.65
CA PRO A 47 -16.34 -5.07 -9.34
C PRO A 47 -15.30 -6.10 -8.86
N GLY A 48 -15.67 -6.91 -7.86
CA GLY A 48 -14.78 -7.89 -7.25
C GLY A 48 -13.74 -7.33 -6.28
N LYS A 49 -13.74 -6.01 -6.04
CA LYS A 49 -12.92 -5.35 -5.03
C LYS A 49 -13.80 -4.72 -3.94
N GLN A 50 -13.22 -4.53 -2.76
CA GLN A 50 -13.75 -3.75 -1.66
C GLN A 50 -12.75 -2.64 -1.34
N SER A 51 -13.23 -1.40 -1.26
CA SER A 51 -12.42 -0.24 -0.94
C SER A 51 -12.89 0.45 0.33
N GLU A 52 -11.94 0.88 1.16
CA GLU A 52 -12.19 1.79 2.28
C GLU A 52 -11.40 3.06 2.04
N VAL A 53 -12.05 4.21 2.22
CA VAL A 53 -11.51 5.53 1.94
C VAL A 53 -11.44 6.30 3.24
N TYR A 54 -10.24 6.67 3.65
CA TYR A 54 -9.99 7.51 4.81
C TYR A 54 -9.51 8.88 4.35
N THR A 55 -9.95 9.93 5.03
CA THR A 55 -9.65 11.33 4.70
C THR A 55 -8.94 12.01 5.86
N THR A 56 -7.96 12.86 5.56
CA THR A 56 -7.29 13.72 6.55
C THR A 56 -6.90 15.07 5.93
N ALA A 57 -6.86 16.11 6.75
CA ALA A 57 -6.41 17.44 6.34
C ALA A 57 -4.88 17.52 6.18
N ASP A 58 -4.15 16.60 6.83
CA ASP A 58 -2.69 16.55 6.82
C ASP A 58 -2.11 16.47 5.40
N SER A 59 -0.87 16.91 5.24
CA SER A 59 -0.21 16.94 3.93
C SER A 59 0.04 15.53 3.38
N PHE A 60 0.13 15.44 2.05
CA PHE A 60 0.52 14.20 1.37
C PHE A 60 1.85 13.65 1.91
N ASP A 61 2.84 14.53 2.10
CA ASP A 61 4.20 14.12 2.46
C ASP A 61 4.24 13.53 3.88
N GLN A 62 3.45 14.06 4.82
CA GLN A 62 3.31 13.49 6.18
C GLN A 62 2.68 12.09 6.16
N VAL A 63 1.55 11.94 5.47
CA VAL A 63 0.85 10.65 5.37
C VAL A 63 1.70 9.61 4.63
N ASN A 64 2.37 10.03 3.56
CA ASN A 64 3.28 9.18 2.80
C ASN A 64 4.46 8.71 3.64
N ALA A 65 5.11 9.61 4.40
CA ALA A 65 6.21 9.25 5.29
C ALA A 65 5.80 8.25 6.37
N PHE A 66 4.61 8.41 6.95
CA PHE A 66 4.05 7.44 7.91
C PHE A 66 3.96 6.04 7.30
N TYR A 67 3.36 5.93 6.11
CA TYR A 67 3.15 4.62 5.47
C TYR A 67 4.43 4.00 4.91
N LYS A 68 5.41 4.80 4.49
CA LYS A 68 6.76 4.31 4.15
C LYS A 68 7.47 3.64 5.32
N GLY A 69 7.18 4.05 6.55
CA GLY A 69 7.69 3.40 7.76
C GLY A 69 7.05 2.05 8.06
N LEU A 70 5.94 1.70 7.40
CA LEU A 70 5.14 0.51 7.71
C LEU A 70 5.10 -0.50 6.56
N TYR A 71 4.98 -0.02 5.33
CA TYR A 71 4.70 -0.82 4.16
C TYR A 71 5.70 -0.55 3.04
N LYS A 72 5.85 -1.53 2.15
CA LYS A 72 6.66 -1.37 0.94
C LYS A 72 5.93 -0.49 -0.06
N GLU A 73 6.49 0.69 -0.33
CA GLU A 73 6.04 1.54 -1.43
C GLU A 73 6.30 0.83 -2.76
N TYR A 74 5.27 0.78 -3.60
CA TYR A 74 5.35 0.31 -4.96
C TYR A 74 5.55 1.51 -5.89
N THR A 75 6.76 1.62 -6.45
CA THR A 75 7.03 2.58 -7.51
C THR A 75 6.54 2.01 -8.83
N MET A 76 5.49 2.64 -9.39
CA MET A 76 4.97 2.21 -10.68
C MET A 76 6.02 2.47 -11.77
N PRO A 77 6.39 1.46 -12.58
CA PRO A 77 7.29 1.68 -13.70
C PRO A 77 6.64 2.70 -14.63
N SER A 78 7.38 3.76 -14.93
CA SER A 78 6.93 5.01 -15.54
C SER A 78 5.88 4.81 -16.63
N ARG A 79 4.61 4.99 -16.30
CA ARG A 79 3.61 5.43 -17.26
C ARG A 79 3.27 6.86 -16.89
N SER A 80 3.88 7.79 -17.62
CA SER A 80 3.44 9.17 -17.70
C SER A 80 1.93 9.19 -17.91
N HIS A 81 1.17 9.34 -16.83
CA HIS A 81 -0.21 9.77 -16.89
C HIS A 81 -0.18 11.27 -16.64
N PRO A 82 -0.14 12.10 -17.69
CA PRO A 82 -0.43 13.51 -17.52
C PRO A 82 -1.92 13.58 -17.24
N HIS A 83 -2.31 13.68 -15.97
CA HIS A 83 -3.63 14.21 -15.66
C HIS A 83 -3.51 15.73 -15.74
N SER A 84 -4.06 16.30 -16.81
CA SER A 84 -4.28 17.72 -17.00
C SER A 84 -5.24 18.21 -15.92
N GLY A 85 -4.66 18.63 -14.79
CA GLY A 85 -5.34 19.09 -13.58
C GLY A 85 -4.31 19.53 -12.54
N PRO A 86 -4.75 20.01 -11.36
CA PRO A 86 -3.84 20.31 -10.25
C PRO A 86 -2.89 19.13 -10.03
N GLN A 87 -1.61 19.39 -9.72
CA GLN A 87 -0.57 18.35 -9.63
C GLN A 87 -0.94 17.30 -8.56
N VAL A 88 -1.65 16.24 -8.96
CA VAL A 88 -2.15 15.23 -8.03
C VAL A 88 -0.98 14.30 -7.66
N LYS A 89 -0.62 14.29 -6.38
CA LYS A 89 0.44 13.44 -5.83
C LYS A 89 -0.13 12.10 -5.40
N TRP A 90 0.42 11.01 -5.93
CA TRP A 90 -0.04 9.65 -5.64
C TRP A 90 1.13 8.80 -5.11
N ALA A 91 0.86 7.94 -4.15
CA ALA A 91 1.77 6.89 -3.72
C ALA A 91 1.00 5.58 -3.56
N PHE A 92 1.64 4.47 -3.87
CA PHE A 92 1.05 3.14 -3.79
C PHE A 92 1.85 2.26 -2.84
N PHE A 93 1.16 1.43 -2.08
CA PHE A 93 1.76 0.52 -1.12
C PHE A 93 1.14 -0.86 -1.25
N ILE A 94 1.96 -1.90 -1.16
CA ILE A 94 1.49 -3.28 -1.18
C ILE A 94 1.48 -3.80 0.26
N LEU A 95 0.31 -4.27 0.72
CA LEU A 95 0.08 -4.67 2.12
C LEU A 95 0.18 -6.19 2.29
N ASP A 96 0.05 -6.95 1.20
CA ASP A 96 0.04 -8.42 1.20
C ASP A 96 1.33 -9.09 0.70
N GLY A 97 2.38 -8.31 0.45
CA GLY A 97 3.63 -8.83 -0.10
C GLY A 97 3.59 -9.18 -1.59
N GLY A 98 2.51 -8.82 -2.30
CA GLY A 98 2.42 -8.94 -3.75
C GLY A 98 3.61 -8.31 -4.48
N LYS A 99 3.90 -8.79 -5.69
CA LYS A 99 5.01 -8.28 -6.51
C LYS A 99 4.70 -6.91 -7.10
N ASP A 100 3.44 -6.68 -7.42
CA ASP A 100 2.91 -5.48 -8.07
C ASP A 100 1.43 -5.29 -7.70
N LEU A 101 0.83 -4.17 -8.08
CA LEU A 101 -0.57 -3.86 -7.77
C LEU A 101 -1.58 -4.80 -8.45
N ALA A 102 -1.21 -5.42 -9.57
CA ALA A 102 -2.11 -6.31 -10.32
C ALA A 102 -2.20 -7.70 -9.68
N SER A 103 -1.07 -8.21 -9.20
CA SER A 103 -0.96 -9.48 -8.48
C SER A 103 -1.37 -9.37 -7.01
N SER A 104 -1.32 -8.17 -6.43
CA SER A 104 -1.72 -7.91 -5.05
C SER A 104 -3.24 -8.01 -4.86
N LYS A 105 -3.63 -8.79 -3.84
CA LYS A 105 -5.00 -8.87 -3.31
C LYS A 105 -5.27 -7.79 -2.28
N TYR A 106 -4.24 -7.13 -1.73
CA TYR A 106 -4.42 -6.03 -0.80
C TYR A 106 -3.35 -4.96 -0.95
N TRP A 107 -3.77 -3.79 -1.41
CA TRP A 107 -2.90 -2.63 -1.62
C TRP A 107 -3.59 -1.34 -1.17
N MET A 108 -2.82 -0.26 -1.09
CA MET A 108 -3.26 1.05 -0.66
C MET A 108 -2.75 2.15 -1.58
N LYS A 109 -3.55 3.18 -1.80
CA LYS A 109 -3.18 4.43 -2.46
C LYS A 109 -3.31 5.60 -1.49
N VAL A 110 -2.28 6.44 -1.46
CA VAL A 110 -2.32 7.78 -0.86
C VAL A 110 -2.43 8.80 -1.98
N GLN A 111 -3.31 9.79 -1.85
CA GLN A 111 -3.57 10.77 -2.90
C GLN A 111 -3.84 12.17 -2.31
N ARG A 112 -3.29 13.23 -2.92
CA ARG A 112 -3.72 14.62 -2.71
C ARG A 112 -3.59 15.46 -4.00
N PRO A 113 -4.56 16.33 -4.33
CA PRO A 113 -5.90 16.43 -3.72
C PRO A 113 -6.70 15.14 -3.94
N TYR A 114 -7.75 14.95 -3.13
CA TYR A 114 -8.75 13.93 -3.46
C TYR A 114 -9.36 14.27 -4.81
N VAL A 115 -9.40 13.27 -5.67
CA VAL A 115 -10.09 13.27 -6.96
C VAL A 115 -10.76 11.91 -7.01
N GLY A 116 -12.08 11.90 -6.92
CA GLY A 116 -12.91 10.70 -6.90
C GLY A 116 -14.35 11.02 -7.29
N GLY A 117 -15.30 10.25 -6.76
CA GLY A 117 -16.69 10.29 -7.21
C GLY A 117 -16.93 9.39 -8.42
N ALA A 118 -18.19 9.00 -8.65
CA ALA A 118 -18.57 8.08 -9.73
C ALA A 118 -18.18 8.59 -11.15
N ASP A 119 -18.04 9.90 -11.29
CA ASP A 119 -17.71 10.62 -12.52
C ASP A 119 -16.32 11.30 -12.46
N GLY A 120 -15.57 11.15 -11.37
CA GLY A 120 -14.28 11.80 -11.18
C GLY A 120 -14.34 13.30 -10.84
N ASN A 121 -15.53 13.86 -10.62
CA ASN A 121 -15.72 15.30 -10.41
C ASN A 121 -15.68 15.72 -8.93
N ASP A 122 -15.59 14.77 -8.00
CA ASP A 122 -15.45 15.07 -6.57
C ASP A 122 -13.98 15.38 -6.26
N VAL A 123 -13.65 16.67 -6.30
CA VAL A 123 -12.31 17.20 -6.01
C VAL A 123 -12.30 17.91 -4.67
N ARG A 124 -11.46 17.45 -3.74
CA ARG A 124 -11.34 18.05 -2.39
C ARG A 124 -9.88 18.26 -2.03
N ASP A 125 -9.54 19.42 -1.48
CA ASP A 125 -8.18 19.73 -1.02
C ASP A 125 -7.87 19.08 0.35
N LEU A 126 -7.78 17.76 0.33
CA LEU A 126 -7.44 16.93 1.48
C LEU A 126 -6.66 15.69 1.01
N THR A 127 -5.97 15.02 1.93
CA THR A 127 -5.27 13.78 1.63
C THR A 127 -6.20 12.59 1.85
N VAL A 128 -6.18 11.65 0.91
CA VAL A 128 -6.96 10.43 0.97
C VAL A 128 -6.06 9.21 1.01
N ILE A 129 -6.50 8.25 1.81
CA ILE A 129 -5.91 6.93 1.96
C ILE A 129 -6.99 5.94 1.55
N GLN A 130 -6.82 5.31 0.41
CA GLN A 130 -7.75 4.29 -0.10
C GLN A 130 -7.09 2.92 0.04
N THR A 131 -7.69 2.00 0.79
CA THR A 131 -7.32 0.58 0.74
C THR A 131 -8.17 -0.11 -0.32
N VAL A 132 -7.60 -1.12 -0.98
CA VAL A 132 -8.30 -1.92 -1.99
C VAL A 132 -7.98 -3.39 -1.76
N ARG A 133 -9.02 -4.18 -1.45
CA ARG A 133 -8.92 -5.62 -1.20
C ARG A 133 -9.73 -6.41 -2.23
N SER A 134 -9.20 -7.52 -2.72
CA SER A 134 -9.99 -8.51 -3.48
C SER A 134 -11.04 -9.15 -2.58
N LYS A 135 -12.27 -9.28 -3.07
CA LYS A 135 -13.31 -10.09 -2.42
C LYS A 135 -12.98 -11.58 -2.51
#